data_AF-A0A962W5J0-F1
#
_entry.id   AF-A0A962W5J0-F1
#
_cell.length_a   1.000
_cell.length_b   1.000
_cell.length_c   1.000
_cell.angle_alpha   90.00
_cell.angle_beta   90.00
_cell.angle_gamma   90.00
#
_symmetry.space_group_name_H-M   'P 1'
#
loop_
_entity.id
_entity.type
_entity.pdbx_description
1 polymer ?
#
loop_
_entity_poly.entity_id
_entity_poly.type
_entity_poly.pdbx_seq_one_letter_code
_entity_poly.pdbx_strand_id
1 'polypeptide(L)'
;MAKADFEIPELKEFPEVPPVVPGTMAHSQPFIAKPEFQESLNFPGELVDDWHDKAIDAMGDLLGKYRSLQVYLDSCVKCGACTDKCHYYLGTSDPKNMPVGRQDLLRKVYRRYFTFAGKYFPKLVGAEDLTKEVLDDWYVYFHQCSQCRRCSVFCPYGIDTAEISMAAREIMDRIGVGQKYCNEIIGKVYKIGNNLGLPEAALADTLEGLEEDVEDETGVAVKYPLDVKGADILLVTPSADFFAEP
;
A
#
# COMPACT_ATOMS: atom_id res chain seq x y z
N MET A 1 8.10 -8.82 -22.71
CA MET A 1 7.18 -7.77 -22.22
C MET A 1 6.65 -7.04 -23.42
N ALA A 2 5.33 -6.80 -23.50
CA ALA A 2 4.76 -6.07 -24.64
C ALA A 2 5.44 -4.70 -24.77
N LYS A 3 6.07 -4.44 -25.92
CA LYS A 3 6.53 -3.10 -26.33
C LYS A 3 5.27 -2.28 -26.60
N ALA A 4 4.66 -1.77 -25.54
CA ALA A 4 3.79 -0.62 -25.70
C ALA A 4 4.71 0.59 -25.92
N ASP A 5 4.54 1.26 -27.06
CA ASP A 5 5.22 2.52 -27.31
C ASP A 5 4.52 3.58 -26.45
N PHE A 6 5.19 3.97 -25.36
CA PHE A 6 4.75 5.07 -24.52
C PHE A 6 5.48 6.33 -24.95
N GLU A 7 4.75 7.44 -25.02
CA GLU A 7 5.37 8.76 -25.08
C GLU A 7 6.04 9.02 -23.73
N ILE A 8 7.37 9.01 -23.71
CA ILE A 8 8.14 9.26 -22.48
C ILE A 8 8.24 10.78 -22.33
N PRO A 9 7.59 11.39 -21.31
CA PRO A 9 7.71 12.82 -21.11
C PRO A 9 9.14 13.20 -20.68
N GLU A 10 9.67 14.28 -21.25
CA GLU A 10 10.93 14.86 -20.77
C GLU A 10 10.75 15.40 -19.34
N LEU A 11 11.62 14.96 -18.42
CA LEU A 11 11.61 15.44 -17.04
C LEU A 11 12.13 16.88 -17.00
N LYS A 12 11.25 17.82 -16.67
CA LYS A 12 11.58 19.23 -16.43
C LYS A 12 11.93 19.46 -14.95
N GLU A 13 12.67 20.52 -14.67
CA GLU A 13 13.00 20.95 -13.30
C GLU A 13 11.72 21.12 -12.44
N PHE A 14 10.67 21.67 -13.06
CA PHE A 14 9.34 21.76 -12.48
C PHE A 14 8.36 20.90 -13.27
N PRO A 15 7.70 19.91 -12.65
CA PRO A 15 6.72 19.08 -13.33
C PRO A 15 5.50 19.91 -13.72
N GLU A 16 5.02 19.72 -14.95
CA GLU A 16 3.75 20.29 -15.39
C GLU A 16 2.60 19.48 -14.77
N VAL A 17 1.65 20.17 -14.15
CA VAL A 17 0.48 19.53 -13.55
C VAL A 17 -0.52 19.19 -14.66
N PRO A 18 -0.84 17.90 -14.89
CA PRO A 18 -1.74 17.54 -15.97
C PRO A 18 -3.19 17.98 -15.68
N PRO A 19 -4.01 18.18 -16.72
CA PRO A 19 -5.44 18.39 -16.56
C PRO A 19 -6.10 17.15 -15.95
N VAL A 20 -7.22 17.35 -15.24
CA VAL A 20 -7.93 16.25 -14.61
C VAL A 20 -8.71 15.44 -15.64
N VAL A 21 -8.51 14.12 -15.65
CA VAL A 21 -9.22 13.17 -16.51
C VAL A 21 -9.86 12.09 -15.61
N PRO A 22 -11.14 12.25 -15.22
CA PRO A 22 -11.81 11.28 -14.35
C PRO A 22 -11.91 9.89 -14.97
N GLY A 23 -11.58 8.86 -14.19
CA GLY A 23 -11.79 7.46 -14.59
C GLY A 23 -10.67 6.86 -15.43
N THR A 24 -9.57 7.58 -15.68
CA THR A 24 -8.39 7.04 -16.39
C THR A 24 -7.94 5.71 -15.80
N MET A 25 -7.99 5.56 -14.46
CA MET A 25 -7.49 4.37 -13.78
C MET A 25 -8.57 3.42 -13.27
N ALA A 26 -9.85 3.65 -13.63
CA ALA A 26 -10.96 2.83 -13.14
C ALA A 26 -10.87 1.35 -13.54
N HIS A 27 -10.14 1.04 -14.62
CA HIS A 27 -9.95 -0.32 -15.13
C HIS A 27 -8.71 -1.04 -14.56
N SER A 28 -7.84 -0.31 -13.84
CA SER A 28 -6.54 -0.82 -13.39
C SER A 28 -6.59 -1.20 -11.91
N GLN A 29 -6.74 -2.50 -11.65
CA GLN A 29 -6.75 -3.05 -10.30
C GLN A 29 -5.83 -4.26 -10.17
N PRO A 30 -5.19 -4.47 -9.00
CA PRO A 30 -4.40 -5.67 -8.76
C PRO A 30 -5.31 -6.89 -8.54
N PHE A 31 -4.74 -8.08 -8.61
CA PHE A 31 -5.47 -9.31 -8.30
C PHE A 31 -5.83 -9.40 -6.81
N ILE A 32 -7.09 -9.79 -6.54
CA ILE A 32 -7.54 -10.15 -5.20
C ILE A 32 -6.79 -11.43 -4.77
N ALA A 33 -6.41 -11.50 -3.50
CA ALA A 33 -5.75 -12.67 -2.95
C ALA A 33 -6.68 -13.89 -2.98
N LYS A 34 -6.11 -15.05 -3.27
CA LYS A 34 -6.86 -16.31 -3.20
C LYS A 34 -7.14 -16.70 -1.75
N PRO A 35 -8.17 -17.53 -1.48
CA PRO A 35 -8.50 -17.98 -0.13
C PRO A 35 -7.30 -18.52 0.64
N GLU A 36 -6.45 -19.33 0.00
CA GLU A 36 -5.29 -19.95 0.65
C GLU A 36 -4.30 -18.92 1.24
N PHE A 37 -4.19 -17.73 0.65
CA PHE A 37 -3.29 -16.68 1.12
C PHE A 37 -3.93 -15.82 2.21
N GLN A 38 -5.24 -15.54 2.11
CA GLN A 38 -5.94 -14.74 3.12
C GLN A 38 -6.12 -15.52 4.43
N GLU A 39 -6.52 -16.79 4.35
CA GLU A 39 -6.72 -17.65 5.52
C GLU A 39 -5.43 -17.88 6.29
N SER A 40 -4.28 -17.94 5.59
CA SER A 40 -2.95 -18.05 6.23
C SER A 40 -2.61 -16.87 7.14
N LEU A 41 -3.26 -15.72 6.92
CA LEU A 41 -3.13 -14.50 7.70
C LEU A 41 -4.29 -14.28 8.67
N ASN A 42 -5.18 -15.27 8.81
CA ASN A 42 -6.42 -15.19 9.58
C ASN A 42 -7.44 -14.16 9.05
N PHE A 43 -7.37 -13.83 7.76
CA PHE A 43 -8.42 -13.09 7.07
C PHE A 43 -9.45 -14.05 6.44
N PRO A 44 -10.69 -13.62 6.20
CA PRO A 44 -11.67 -14.41 5.45
C PRO A 44 -11.13 -14.78 4.06
N GLY A 45 -11.45 -15.96 3.53
CA GLY A 45 -10.98 -16.40 2.22
C GLY A 45 -11.59 -15.64 1.03
N GLU A 46 -12.82 -15.14 1.22
CA GLU A 46 -13.61 -14.40 0.23
C GLU A 46 -14.38 -13.26 0.92
N LEU A 47 -15.02 -12.40 0.13
CA LEU A 47 -15.89 -11.33 0.65
C LEU A 47 -17.02 -11.93 1.50
N VAL A 48 -17.06 -11.57 2.78
CA VAL A 48 -18.06 -12.08 3.74
C VAL A 48 -19.47 -11.51 3.47
N ASP A 49 -20.52 -12.28 3.78
CA ASP A 49 -21.92 -11.88 3.48
C ASP A 49 -22.31 -10.56 4.17
N ASP A 50 -21.86 -10.37 5.42
CA ASP A 50 -22.05 -9.18 6.26
C ASP A 50 -20.91 -8.16 6.12
N TRP A 51 -20.27 -8.10 4.94
CA TRP A 51 -19.08 -7.26 4.71
C TRP A 51 -19.30 -5.79 5.04
N HIS A 52 -20.52 -5.28 4.83
CA HIS A 52 -20.84 -3.88 5.07
C HIS A 52 -20.62 -3.53 6.55
N ASP A 53 -21.31 -4.24 7.44
CA ASP A 53 -21.21 -4.02 8.88
C ASP A 53 -19.79 -4.31 9.38
N LYS A 54 -19.16 -5.40 8.91
CA LYS A 54 -17.77 -5.73 9.27
C LYS A 54 -16.76 -4.69 8.81
N ALA A 55 -16.95 -4.07 7.65
CA ALA A 55 -16.08 -2.99 7.18
C ALA A 55 -16.23 -1.73 8.02
N ILE A 56 -17.46 -1.40 8.43
CA ILE A 56 -17.73 -0.27 9.33
C ILE A 56 -17.15 -0.56 10.73
N ASP A 57 -17.34 -1.76 11.27
CA ASP A 57 -16.76 -2.16 12.56
C ASP A 57 -15.23 -2.12 12.52
N ALA A 58 -14.61 -2.64 11.46
CA ALA A 58 -13.17 -2.53 11.24
C ALA A 58 -12.68 -1.08 11.18
N MET A 59 -13.44 -0.18 10.54
CA MET A 59 -13.12 1.25 10.55
C MET A 59 -13.23 1.83 11.97
N GLY A 60 -14.25 1.44 12.74
CA GLY A 60 -14.44 1.83 14.13
C GLY A 60 -13.27 1.42 15.02
N ASP A 61 -12.81 0.17 14.89
CA ASP A 61 -11.63 -0.34 15.59
C ASP A 61 -10.38 0.50 15.29
N LEU A 62 -10.13 0.79 14.02
CA LEU A 62 -8.98 1.57 13.58
C LEU A 62 -9.02 3.01 14.08
N LEU A 63 -10.19 3.64 14.07
CA LEU A 63 -10.39 4.99 14.62
C LEU A 63 -10.18 5.01 16.14
N GLY A 64 -10.60 3.96 16.85
CA GLY A 64 -10.36 3.80 18.28
C GLY A 64 -8.89 3.56 18.64
N LYS A 65 -8.16 2.83 17.79
CA LYS A 65 -6.74 2.49 17.99
C LYS A 65 -5.79 3.62 17.58
N TYR A 66 -6.08 4.31 16.48
CA TYR A 66 -5.18 5.30 15.87
C TYR A 66 -5.80 6.70 15.84
N ARG A 67 -5.44 7.52 16.83
CA ARG A 67 -5.84 8.94 16.88
C ARG A 67 -5.43 9.71 15.61
N SER A 68 -4.29 9.38 15.02
CA SER A 68 -3.81 10.00 13.78
C SER A 68 -4.83 9.87 12.65
N LEU A 69 -5.40 8.68 12.45
CA LEU A 69 -6.41 8.42 11.42
C LEU A 69 -7.62 9.34 11.56
N GLN A 70 -8.16 9.48 12.77
CA GLN A 70 -9.29 10.38 13.04
C GLN A 70 -8.91 11.85 12.72
N VAL A 71 -7.78 12.31 13.26
CA VAL A 71 -7.30 13.70 13.06
C VAL A 71 -7.09 13.99 11.58
N TYR A 72 -6.52 13.06 10.82
CA TYR A 72 -6.28 13.22 9.38
C TYR A 72 -7.58 13.30 8.57
N LEU A 73 -8.60 12.51 8.94
CA LEU A 73 -9.89 12.53 8.26
C LEU A 73 -10.69 13.81 8.56
N ASP A 74 -10.55 14.36 9.77
CA ASP A 74 -11.24 15.58 10.21
C ASP A 74 -10.56 16.88 9.76
N SER A 75 -9.22 16.94 9.78
CA SER A 75 -8.47 18.19 9.59
C SER A 75 -8.33 18.65 8.14
N CYS A 76 -8.57 17.78 7.16
CA CYS A 76 -8.37 18.14 5.76
C CYS A 76 -9.37 19.20 5.27
N VAL A 77 -8.86 20.37 4.89
CA VAL A 77 -9.65 21.46 4.30
C VAL A 77 -9.73 21.42 2.77
N LYS A 78 -9.27 20.33 2.14
CA LYS A 78 -9.23 20.14 0.68
C LYS A 78 -8.49 21.25 -0.10
N CYS A 79 -7.39 21.78 0.45
CA CYS A 79 -6.58 22.83 -0.21
C CYS A 79 -5.83 22.38 -1.48
N GLY A 80 -5.64 21.07 -1.69
CA GLY A 80 -4.96 20.54 -2.88
C GLY A 80 -3.44 20.63 -2.89
N ALA A 81 -2.78 21.08 -1.81
CA ALA A 81 -1.32 21.20 -1.73
C ALA A 81 -0.54 19.88 -1.97
N CYS A 82 -1.22 18.75 -1.79
CA CYS A 82 -0.65 17.42 -2.01
C CYS A 82 -0.89 16.87 -3.43
N THR A 83 -1.72 17.52 -4.26
CA THR A 83 -2.21 17.00 -5.54
C THR A 83 -1.08 16.72 -6.53
N ASP A 84 -0.30 17.75 -6.88
CA ASP A 84 0.81 17.68 -7.83
C ASP A 84 2.06 16.98 -7.25
N LYS A 85 1.98 16.51 -5.99
CA LYS A 85 3.06 15.80 -5.33
C LYS A 85 2.94 14.29 -5.49
N CYS A 86 1.80 13.77 -5.92
CA CYS A 86 1.62 12.35 -6.15
C CYS A 86 2.07 11.95 -7.56
N HIS A 87 3.07 11.06 -7.66
CA HIS A 87 3.54 10.52 -8.94
C HIS A 87 2.41 9.81 -9.72
N TYR A 88 1.49 9.14 -9.01
CA TYR A 88 0.34 8.49 -9.65
C TYR A 88 -0.64 9.50 -10.23
N TYR A 89 -0.91 10.61 -9.54
CA TYR A 89 -1.74 11.65 -10.14
C TYR A 89 -1.06 12.26 -11.37
N LEU A 90 0.23 12.59 -11.27
CA LEU A 90 0.99 13.15 -12.40
C LEU A 90 1.03 12.19 -13.60
N GLY A 91 1.16 10.89 -13.36
CA GLY A 91 1.22 9.89 -14.42
C GLY A 91 -0.14 9.49 -15.00
N THR A 92 -1.24 9.62 -14.24
CA THR A 92 -2.55 9.09 -14.67
C THR A 92 -3.61 10.16 -14.89
N SER A 93 -3.37 11.39 -14.43
CA SER A 93 -4.35 12.50 -14.47
C SER A 93 -5.68 12.22 -13.74
N ASP A 94 -5.76 11.12 -12.99
CA ASP A 94 -7.01 10.68 -12.37
C ASP A 94 -7.22 11.42 -11.03
N PRO A 95 -8.33 12.16 -10.83
CA PRO A 95 -8.59 12.89 -9.60
C PRO A 95 -8.63 12.00 -8.34
N LYS A 96 -9.00 10.72 -8.47
CA LYS A 96 -9.00 9.78 -7.35
C LYS A 96 -7.58 9.33 -6.96
N ASN A 97 -6.57 9.63 -7.79
CA ASN A 97 -5.15 9.46 -7.46
C ASN A 97 -4.51 10.70 -6.81
N MET A 98 -5.15 11.86 -6.85
CA MET A 98 -4.73 13.00 -6.02
C MET A 98 -4.81 12.58 -4.54
N PRO A 99 -3.83 12.88 -3.67
CA PRO A 99 -3.91 12.42 -2.28
C PRO A 99 -5.12 12.99 -1.53
N VAL A 100 -5.56 14.21 -1.86
CA VAL A 100 -6.80 14.80 -1.33
C VAL A 100 -8.06 14.06 -1.80
N GLY A 101 -8.09 13.59 -3.05
CA GLY A 101 -9.19 12.84 -3.64
C GLY A 101 -9.23 11.39 -3.14
N ARG A 102 -8.07 10.72 -3.13
CA ARG A 102 -7.92 9.34 -2.64
C ARG A 102 -8.38 9.19 -1.21
N GLN A 103 -7.93 10.07 -0.31
CA GLN A 103 -8.38 10.01 1.08
C GLN A 103 -9.86 10.37 1.25
N ASP A 104 -10.46 11.11 0.31
CA ASP A 104 -11.89 11.42 0.35
C ASP A 104 -12.76 10.17 0.16
N LEU A 105 -12.25 9.15 -0.57
CA LEU A 105 -12.93 7.87 -0.73
C LEU A 105 -13.26 7.24 0.64
N LEU A 106 -12.30 7.23 1.57
CA LEU A 106 -12.51 6.78 2.95
C LEU A 106 -13.27 7.82 3.78
N ARG A 107 -12.92 9.12 3.63
CA ARG A 107 -13.47 10.21 4.45
C ARG A 107 -14.98 10.34 4.33
N LYS A 108 -15.56 10.17 3.13
CA LYS A 108 -17.01 10.31 2.96
C LYS A 108 -17.79 9.25 3.73
N VAL A 109 -17.29 8.02 3.75
CA VAL A 109 -17.82 6.90 4.55
C VAL A 109 -17.58 7.16 6.03
N TYR A 110 -16.37 7.56 6.42
CA TYR A 110 -16.08 7.98 7.80
C TYR A 110 -17.09 9.02 8.31
N ARG A 111 -17.32 10.09 7.53
CA ARG A 111 -18.31 11.13 7.87
C ARG A 111 -19.70 10.53 8.04
N ARG A 112 -20.11 9.65 7.13
CA ARG A 112 -21.45 9.03 7.12
C ARG A 112 -21.76 8.29 8.41
N TYR A 113 -20.81 7.48 8.90
CA TYR A 113 -21.06 6.53 9.99
C TYR A 113 -20.51 7.00 11.35
N PHE A 114 -19.47 7.85 11.39
CA PHE A 114 -18.76 8.20 12.61
C PHE A 114 -18.87 9.66 13.04
N THR A 115 -19.55 10.51 12.26
CA THR A 115 -19.77 11.92 12.63
C THR A 115 -21.24 12.24 12.81
N PHE A 116 -21.55 13.11 13.77
CA PHE A 116 -22.93 13.58 13.99
C PHE A 116 -23.53 14.20 12.72
N ALA A 117 -22.79 15.11 12.09
CA ALA A 117 -23.26 15.81 10.89
C ALA A 117 -23.47 14.86 9.70
N GLY A 118 -22.60 13.87 9.48
CA GLY A 118 -22.79 12.92 8.38
C GLY A 118 -23.92 11.90 8.63
N LYS A 119 -24.21 11.57 9.89
CA LYS A 119 -25.34 10.70 10.24
C LYS A 119 -26.70 11.36 9.95
N TYR A 120 -26.87 12.62 10.35
CA TYR A 120 -28.16 13.32 10.28
C TYR A 120 -28.30 14.25 9.07
N PHE A 121 -27.20 14.78 8.53
CA PHE A 121 -27.18 15.75 7.44
C PHE A 121 -26.14 15.38 6.36
N PRO A 122 -26.17 14.16 5.79
CA PRO A 122 -25.09 13.62 4.95
C PRO A 122 -24.73 14.52 3.76
N LYS A 123 -25.74 15.10 3.10
CA LYS A 123 -25.55 15.99 1.93
C LYS A 123 -24.77 17.26 2.26
N LEU A 124 -24.87 17.78 3.49
CA LEU A 124 -24.20 19.02 3.91
C LEU A 124 -22.68 18.84 4.00
N VAL A 125 -22.25 17.65 4.42
CA VAL A 125 -20.82 17.35 4.65
C VAL A 125 -20.23 16.43 3.57
N GLY A 126 -20.99 16.15 2.51
CA GLY A 126 -20.60 15.25 1.43
C GLY A 126 -20.36 13.81 1.92
N ALA A 127 -21.10 13.36 2.93
CA ALA A 127 -21.04 11.99 3.40
C ALA A 127 -21.77 11.04 2.43
N GLU A 128 -21.27 9.81 2.33
CA GLU A 128 -21.73 8.80 1.36
C GLU A 128 -21.80 7.45 2.07
N ASP A 129 -22.84 6.66 1.77
CA ASP A 129 -22.97 5.29 2.29
C ASP A 129 -21.88 4.39 1.67
N LEU A 130 -21.41 3.41 2.44
CA LEU A 130 -20.47 2.42 1.94
C LEU A 130 -21.22 1.44 1.03
N THR A 131 -21.18 1.65 -0.29
CA THR A 131 -21.78 0.72 -1.27
C THR A 131 -20.71 -0.20 -1.86
N LYS A 132 -21.13 -1.20 -2.64
CA LYS A 132 -20.20 -2.10 -3.33
C LYS A 132 -19.30 -1.35 -4.31
N GLU A 133 -19.84 -0.33 -4.98
CA GLU A 133 -19.11 0.53 -5.91
C GLU A 133 -18.07 1.39 -5.18
N VAL A 134 -18.39 1.87 -3.97
CA VAL A 134 -17.43 2.58 -3.12
C VAL A 134 -16.30 1.65 -2.68
N LEU A 135 -16.62 0.40 -2.31
CA LEU A 135 -15.62 -0.61 -1.99
C LEU A 135 -14.73 -0.95 -3.20
N ASP A 136 -15.30 -1.03 -4.40
CA ASP A 136 -14.52 -1.23 -5.63
C ASP A 136 -13.57 -0.07 -5.91
N ASP A 137 -14.04 1.17 -5.74
CA ASP A 137 -13.18 2.35 -5.80
C ASP A 137 -12.05 2.28 -4.75
N TRP A 138 -12.35 1.86 -3.52
CA TRP A 138 -11.32 1.70 -2.49
C TRP A 138 -10.26 0.70 -2.95
N TYR A 139 -10.68 -0.46 -3.45
CA TYR A 139 -9.78 -1.50 -3.90
C TYR A 139 -8.89 -1.02 -5.06
N VAL A 140 -9.46 -0.35 -6.05
CA VAL A 140 -8.71 0.24 -7.19
C VAL A 140 -7.72 1.29 -6.71
N TYR A 141 -8.18 2.33 -6.01
CA TYR A 141 -7.37 3.54 -5.81
C TYR A 141 -6.47 3.50 -4.58
N PHE A 142 -6.83 2.75 -3.53
CA PHE A 142 -5.91 2.57 -2.40
C PHE A 142 -4.76 1.65 -2.73
N HIS A 143 -4.91 0.68 -3.65
CA HIS A 143 -3.79 -0.17 -4.10
C HIS A 143 -2.89 0.48 -5.17
N GLN A 144 -3.31 1.60 -5.77
CA GLN A 144 -2.42 2.43 -6.60
C GLN A 144 -1.48 3.32 -5.77
N CYS A 145 -1.74 3.52 -4.47
CA CYS A 145 -0.86 4.32 -3.62
C CYS A 145 0.43 3.55 -3.27
N SER A 146 1.62 4.06 -3.62
CA SER A 146 2.89 3.47 -3.16
C SER A 146 3.21 3.72 -1.69
N GLN A 147 2.38 4.49 -0.97
CA GLN A 147 2.64 4.89 0.41
C GLN A 147 3.99 5.63 0.59
N CYS A 148 4.49 6.31 -0.45
CA CYS A 148 5.77 7.06 -0.41
C CYS A 148 5.77 8.29 0.52
N ARG A 149 4.64 8.61 1.16
CA ARG A 149 4.46 9.73 2.10
C ARG A 149 4.84 11.13 1.60
N ARG A 150 5.12 11.33 0.29
CA ARG A 150 5.37 12.67 -0.27
C ARG A 150 4.20 13.62 0.01
N CYS A 151 2.96 13.13 -0.04
CA CYS A 151 1.78 13.90 0.35
C CYS A 151 1.80 14.45 1.79
N SER A 152 2.40 13.73 2.74
CA SER A 152 2.54 14.15 4.14
C SER A 152 3.48 15.34 4.27
N VAL A 153 4.64 15.27 3.60
CA VAL A 153 5.67 16.34 3.60
C VAL A 153 5.10 17.68 3.12
N PHE A 154 4.21 17.66 2.13
CA PHE A 154 3.64 18.88 1.54
C PHE A 154 2.28 19.29 2.12
N CYS A 155 1.69 18.50 3.01
CA CYS A 155 0.42 18.86 3.62
C CYS A 155 0.65 19.94 4.71
N PRO A 156 0.06 21.15 4.60
CA PRO A 156 0.22 22.17 5.64
C PRO A 156 -0.46 21.80 6.96
N TYR A 157 -1.33 20.79 6.97
CA TYR A 157 -1.97 20.24 8.16
C TYR A 157 -1.27 18.96 8.68
N GLY A 158 -0.19 18.52 8.04
CA GLY A 158 0.55 17.31 8.45
C GLY A 158 -0.19 16.00 8.20
N ILE A 159 -1.12 15.96 7.25
CA ILE A 159 -1.94 14.77 6.98
C ILE A 159 -1.14 13.72 6.22
N ASP A 160 -0.95 12.55 6.83
CA ASP A 160 -0.35 11.40 6.17
C ASP A 160 -1.39 10.54 5.44
N THR A 161 -1.53 10.75 4.12
CA THR A 161 -2.43 9.93 3.29
C THR A 161 -1.97 8.47 3.16
N ALA A 162 -0.70 8.17 3.43
CA ALA A 162 -0.25 6.78 3.45
C ALA A 162 -0.87 6.00 4.61
N GLU A 163 -1.02 6.61 5.79
CA GLU A 163 -1.74 6.01 6.93
C GLU A 163 -3.22 5.76 6.61
N ILE A 164 -3.88 6.71 5.95
CA ILE A 164 -5.26 6.52 5.47
C ILE A 164 -5.33 5.35 4.47
N SER A 165 -4.35 5.23 3.58
CA SER A 165 -4.29 4.12 2.62
C SER A 165 -4.02 2.78 3.31
N MET A 166 -3.18 2.74 4.34
CA MET A 166 -2.95 1.53 5.15
C MET A 166 -4.23 1.10 5.86
N ALA A 167 -4.94 2.04 6.50
CA ALA A 167 -6.22 1.77 7.16
C ALA A 167 -7.27 1.23 6.17
N ALA A 168 -7.41 1.83 5.00
CA ALA A 168 -8.35 1.35 3.98
C ALA A 168 -8.02 -0.07 3.50
N ARG A 169 -6.74 -0.39 3.29
CA ARG A 169 -6.30 -1.75 2.92
C ARG A 169 -6.59 -2.75 4.03
N GLU A 170 -6.29 -2.41 5.29
CA GLU A 170 -6.58 -3.29 6.43
C GLU A 170 -8.09 -3.56 6.59
N ILE A 171 -8.95 -2.55 6.36
CA ILE A 171 -10.41 -2.75 6.35
C ILE A 171 -10.80 -3.76 5.28
N MET A 172 -10.25 -3.64 4.07
CA MET A 172 -10.53 -4.56 2.97
C MET A 172 -10.02 -5.97 3.24
N ASP A 173 -8.83 -6.13 3.84
CA ASP A 173 -8.30 -7.42 4.26
C ASP A 173 -9.23 -8.10 5.28
N ARG A 174 -9.73 -7.36 6.28
CA ARG A 174 -10.63 -7.89 7.33
C ARG A 174 -11.98 -8.40 6.81
N ILE A 175 -12.42 -7.95 5.64
CA ILE A 175 -13.66 -8.42 5.00
C ILE A 175 -13.42 -9.41 3.85
N GLY A 176 -12.17 -9.83 3.62
CA GLY A 176 -11.81 -10.83 2.61
C GLY A 176 -11.54 -10.28 1.22
N VAL A 177 -11.23 -8.98 1.08
CA VAL A 177 -10.83 -8.32 -0.19
C VAL A 177 -9.39 -7.82 -0.11
N GLY A 178 -8.49 -8.72 0.25
CA GLY A 178 -7.07 -8.44 0.33
C GLY A 178 -6.37 -8.51 -1.02
N GLN A 179 -5.20 -7.90 -1.11
CA GLN A 179 -4.42 -7.85 -2.34
C GLN A 179 -3.45 -9.03 -2.43
N LYS A 180 -3.44 -9.71 -3.59
CA LYS A 180 -2.70 -10.96 -3.80
C LYS A 180 -1.23 -10.88 -3.39
N TYR A 181 -0.51 -9.88 -3.89
CA TYR A 181 0.95 -9.81 -3.73
C TYR A 181 1.36 -9.68 -2.27
N CYS A 182 0.75 -8.73 -1.55
CA CYS A 182 1.00 -8.53 -0.12
C CYS A 182 0.63 -9.79 0.69
N ASN A 183 -0.57 -10.32 0.50
CA ASN A 183 -1.06 -11.40 1.37
C ASN A 183 -0.31 -12.72 1.13
N GLU A 184 0.05 -13.01 -0.13
CA GLU A 184 0.90 -14.16 -0.46
C GLU A 184 2.30 -14.03 0.15
N ILE A 185 2.90 -12.83 0.08
CA ILE A 185 4.25 -12.59 0.60
C ILE A 185 4.30 -12.67 2.12
N ILE A 186 3.34 -12.06 2.81
CA ILE A 186 3.30 -12.09 4.27
C ILE A 186 3.15 -13.55 4.76
N GLY A 187 2.33 -14.35 4.08
CA GLY A 187 2.21 -15.79 4.37
C GLY A 187 3.55 -16.53 4.23
N LYS A 188 4.35 -16.21 3.20
CA LYS A 188 5.72 -16.75 3.04
C LYS A 188 6.65 -16.31 4.16
N VAL A 189 6.60 -15.05 4.59
CA VAL A 189 7.42 -14.56 5.72
C VAL A 189 7.15 -15.38 6.98
N TYR A 190 5.88 -15.64 7.33
CA TYR A 190 5.56 -16.41 8.53
C TYR A 190 5.92 -17.90 8.41
N LYS A 191 5.88 -18.47 7.21
CA LYS A 191 6.14 -19.91 6.99
C LYS A 191 7.61 -20.24 6.75
N ILE A 192 8.30 -19.42 5.96
CA ILE A 192 9.66 -19.65 5.44
C ILE A 192 10.67 -18.71 6.11
N GLY A 193 10.23 -17.55 6.62
CA GLY A 193 11.11 -16.56 7.25
C GLY A 193 11.55 -15.43 6.33
N ASN A 194 11.19 -15.44 5.04
CA ASN A 194 11.49 -14.36 4.10
C ASN A 194 10.37 -14.14 3.07
N ASN A 195 10.37 -12.95 2.46
CA ASN A 195 9.32 -12.48 1.54
C ASN A 195 9.35 -13.16 0.16
N LEU A 196 10.51 -13.69 -0.26
CA LEU A 196 10.67 -14.32 -1.56
C LEU A 196 10.38 -15.82 -1.52
N GLY A 197 10.31 -16.41 -0.32
CA GLY A 197 10.15 -17.85 -0.11
C GLY A 197 11.42 -18.64 -0.40
N LEU A 198 12.59 -18.03 -0.22
CA LEU A 198 13.89 -18.66 -0.40
C LEU A 198 14.09 -19.74 0.69
N PRO A 199 14.29 -21.02 0.33
CA PRO A 199 14.65 -22.04 1.30
C PRO A 199 16.03 -21.78 1.92
N GLU A 200 16.23 -22.17 3.17
CA GLU A 200 17.50 -21.99 3.89
C GLU A 200 18.71 -22.55 3.14
N ALA A 201 18.59 -23.74 2.56
CA ALA A 201 19.67 -24.35 1.78
C ALA A 201 20.06 -23.54 0.53
N ALA A 202 19.08 -22.87 -0.10
CA ALA A 202 19.36 -22.01 -1.25
C ALA A 202 20.04 -20.71 -0.82
N LEU A 203 19.66 -20.14 0.33
CA LEU A 203 20.36 -18.99 0.90
C LEU A 203 21.81 -19.33 1.26
N ALA A 204 22.05 -20.49 1.88
CA ALA A 204 23.39 -20.94 2.23
C ALA A 204 24.29 -21.09 0.99
N ASP A 205 23.76 -21.68 -0.08
CA ASP A 205 24.45 -21.84 -1.37
C ASP A 205 24.79 -20.49 -2.02
N THR A 206 23.84 -19.53 -2.04
CA THR A 206 24.11 -18.16 -2.50
C THR A 206 25.19 -17.46 -1.67
N LEU A 207 25.17 -17.62 -0.34
CA LEU A 207 26.19 -17.03 0.53
C LEU A 207 27.57 -17.64 0.26
N GLU A 208 27.66 -18.95 0.03
CA GLU A 208 28.92 -19.62 -0.33
C GLU A 208 29.48 -19.09 -1.66
N GLY A 209 28.64 -18.93 -2.70
CA GLY A 209 29.05 -18.32 -3.96
C GLY A 209 29.56 -16.88 -3.80
N LEU A 210 28.87 -16.06 -2.99
CA LEU A 210 29.31 -14.70 -2.69
C LEU A 210 30.63 -14.66 -1.91
N GLU A 211 30.91 -15.64 -1.05
CA GLU A 211 32.21 -15.76 -0.38
C GLU A 211 33.33 -16.02 -1.40
N GLU A 212 33.09 -16.89 -2.38
CA GLU A 212 34.03 -17.20 -3.47
C GLU A 212 34.31 -15.96 -4.34
N ASP A 213 33.25 -15.27 -4.80
CA ASP A 213 33.37 -14.06 -5.62
C ASP A 213 34.19 -12.96 -4.92
N VAL A 214 33.96 -12.77 -3.62
CA VAL A 214 34.69 -11.76 -2.83
C VAL A 214 36.16 -12.13 -2.68
N GLU A 215 36.48 -13.41 -2.47
CA GLU A 215 37.87 -13.86 -2.43
C GLU A 215 38.55 -13.68 -3.79
N ASP A 216 37.87 -13.99 -4.89
CA ASP A 216 38.40 -13.85 -6.25
C ASP A 216 38.65 -12.37 -6.64
N GLU A 217 37.73 -11.46 -6.27
CA GLU A 217 37.87 -10.04 -6.58
C GLU A 217 38.85 -9.30 -5.68
N THR A 218 38.87 -9.63 -4.38
CA THR A 218 39.59 -8.85 -3.37
C THR A 218 40.87 -9.53 -2.87
N GLY A 219 41.01 -10.84 -3.10
CA GLY A 219 42.08 -11.67 -2.55
C GLY A 219 41.95 -11.94 -1.05
N VAL A 220 40.79 -11.63 -0.44
CA VAL A 220 40.54 -11.80 0.99
C VAL A 220 39.39 -12.79 1.18
N ALA A 221 39.67 -13.90 1.86
CA ALA A 221 38.64 -14.85 2.28
C ALA A 221 37.74 -14.22 3.36
N VAL A 222 36.55 -13.79 2.96
CA VAL A 222 35.51 -13.24 3.84
C VAL A 222 34.44 -14.31 4.04
N LYS A 223 33.98 -14.51 5.28
CA LYS A 223 32.89 -15.44 5.61
C LYS A 223 31.57 -14.72 5.84
N TYR A 224 30.48 -15.29 5.33
CA TYR A 224 29.09 -14.87 5.46
C TYR A 224 28.30 -15.92 6.25
N PRO A 225 28.52 -15.99 7.58
CA PRO A 225 27.91 -17.01 8.41
C PRO A 225 26.38 -16.84 8.51
N LEU A 226 25.64 -17.92 8.26
CA LEU A 226 24.20 -18.01 8.46
C LEU A 226 23.88 -18.56 9.85
N ASP A 227 23.04 -17.86 10.62
CA ASP A 227 22.55 -18.25 11.96
C ASP A 227 23.64 -18.61 13.00
N VAL A 228 24.84 -18.04 12.86
CA VAL A 228 25.94 -18.24 13.83
C VAL A 228 25.82 -17.27 15.00
N LYS A 229 25.58 -17.83 16.19
CA LYS A 229 25.56 -17.07 17.44
C LYS A 229 26.94 -16.47 17.73
N GLY A 230 26.97 -15.15 17.96
CA GLY A 230 28.19 -14.44 18.32
C GLY A 230 28.97 -13.88 17.13
N ALA A 231 28.37 -13.84 15.94
CA ALA A 231 28.90 -13.09 14.80
C ALA A 231 29.02 -11.59 15.15
N ASP A 232 30.08 -10.94 14.65
CA ASP A 232 30.40 -9.55 14.97
C ASP A 232 29.49 -8.54 14.25
N ILE A 233 28.98 -8.90 13.06
CA ILE A 233 28.21 -8.02 12.18
C ILE A 233 26.95 -8.75 11.70
N LEU A 234 25.80 -8.10 11.85
CA LEU A 234 24.54 -8.51 11.23
C LEU A 234 24.35 -7.73 9.93
N LEU A 235 24.38 -8.42 8.79
CA LEU A 235 24.06 -7.85 7.49
C LEU A 235 22.57 -8.03 7.20
N VAL A 236 21.87 -6.93 6.91
CA VAL A 236 20.48 -6.95 6.44
C VAL A 236 20.44 -6.27 5.08
N THR A 237 20.43 -7.07 4.02
CA THR A 237 20.39 -6.59 2.64
C THR A 237 18.97 -6.71 2.07
N PRO A 238 18.59 -5.89 1.07
CA PRO A 238 17.40 -6.11 0.29
C PRO A 238 17.29 -7.57 -0.19
N SER A 239 16.13 -8.19 0.00
CA SER A 239 15.93 -9.61 -0.36
C SER A 239 16.27 -9.94 -1.82
N ALA A 240 16.17 -8.95 -2.71
CA ALA A 240 16.50 -9.09 -4.12
C ALA A 240 18.00 -9.34 -4.35
N ASP A 241 18.88 -8.90 -3.45
CA ASP A 241 20.32 -9.07 -3.61
C ASP A 241 20.74 -10.55 -3.47
N PHE A 242 19.93 -11.37 -2.79
CA PHE A 242 20.10 -12.83 -2.75
C PHE A 242 19.59 -13.55 -4.02
N PHE A 243 18.94 -12.85 -4.94
CA PHE A 243 18.36 -13.42 -6.17
C PHE A 243 18.93 -12.82 -7.44
N ALA A 244 19.33 -11.55 -7.38
CA ALA A 244 19.84 -10.77 -8.50
C ALA A 244 21.37 -10.77 -8.43
N GLU A 245 21.95 -11.93 -8.68
CA GLU A 245 23.23 -11.91 -9.41
C GLU A 245 22.94 -11.35 -10.82
N PRO A 246 23.66 -10.32 -11.29
CA PRO A 246 23.56 -9.87 -12.67
C PRO A 246 23.99 -10.94 -13.68
#